data_AF-A0A644WV69-F1
#
_entry.id   AF-A0A644WV69-F1
#
_cell.length_a   1.000
_cell.length_b   1.000
_cell.length_c   1.000
_cell.angle_alpha   90.00
_cell.angle_beta   90.00
_cell.angle_gamma   90.00
#
_symmetry.space_group_name_H-M   'P 1'
#
loop_
_entity.id
_entity.type
_entity.pdbx_description
1 polymer ?
#
loop_
_entity_poly.entity_id
_entity_poly.type
_entity_poly.pdbx_seq_one_letter_code
_entity_poly.pdbx_strand_id
1 'polypeptide(L)'
;MKMNLKPAFCCQFPNILKGTAVFYLAIAVISSVIMISSMSISDQSTTTVSFSAYGFAAAVCLFVMGVTSIRSDLRLCLQFGVSRRTAFISELLSAACVSAVLAAAGELMTGASQLLTAGNPRYFTADLYQLLFLGAHKMTLSFGQHIQSAMVNAGIMFAFCLAGMFFSLLFWRLNRPWTVVAAISIPLLINGVPILVYKIGVDFRPFLSWLLSSPFCFVLFWLLLAGLLSVINWLLLRRANIKAAK
;
A
#
# COMPACT_ATOMS: atom_id res chain seq x y z
N MET A 1 26.21 19.99 8.58
CA MET A 1 24.88 20.50 8.16
C MET A 1 23.83 19.78 9.02
N LYS A 2 23.30 20.43 10.07
CA LYS A 2 22.29 19.80 10.95
C LYS A 2 20.99 19.58 10.16
N MET A 3 20.55 18.33 10.04
CA MET A 3 19.27 18.00 9.40
C MET A 3 18.13 18.32 10.36
N ASN A 4 17.31 19.31 10.00
CA ASN A 4 16.07 19.63 10.72
C ASN A 4 14.96 18.62 10.36
N LEU A 5 15.18 17.35 10.72
CA LEU A 5 14.30 16.23 10.35
C LEU A 5 13.00 16.23 11.15
N LYS A 6 13.10 16.56 12.44
CA LYS A 6 11.97 16.59 13.38
C LYS A 6 10.84 17.53 12.96
N PRO A 7 11.08 18.82 12.62
CA PRO A 7 10.00 19.71 12.20
C PRO A 7 9.37 19.30 10.87
N ALA A 8 10.16 18.81 9.91
CA ALA A 8 9.64 18.34 8.62
C ALA A 8 8.71 17.13 8.79
N PHE A 9 9.11 16.16 9.61
CA PHE A 9 8.29 14.98 9.93
C PHE A 9 7.00 15.37 10.67
N CYS A 10 7.09 16.25 11.67
CA CYS A 10 5.91 16.71 12.41
C CYS A 10 4.90 17.48 11.55
N CYS A 11 5.31 18.09 10.44
CA CYS A 11 4.38 18.72 9.50
C CYS A 11 3.74 17.75 8.51
N GLN A 12 4.51 16.79 7.98
CA GLN A 12 4.04 15.85 6.94
C GLN A 12 3.18 14.73 7.52
N PHE A 13 3.60 14.15 8.64
CA PHE A 13 2.97 12.98 9.24
C PHE A 13 1.48 13.17 9.58
N PRO A 14 1.05 14.28 10.23
CA PRO A 14 -0.36 14.47 10.56
C PRO A 14 -1.27 14.59 9.33
N ASN A 15 -0.78 15.15 8.22
CA ASN A 15 -1.59 15.31 7.02
C ASN A 15 -1.87 13.97 6.35
N ILE A 16 -0.83 13.14 6.19
CA ILE A 16 -0.96 11.81 5.62
C ILE A 16 -1.78 10.91 6.57
N LEU A 17 -1.55 11.01 7.88
CA LEU A 17 -2.28 10.25 8.88
C LEU A 17 -3.77 10.61 8.92
N LYS A 18 -4.14 11.89 8.84
CA LYS A 18 -5.55 12.31 8.80
C LYS A 18 -6.28 11.74 7.59
N GLY A 19 -5.69 11.83 6.40
CA GLY A 19 -6.28 11.26 5.18
C GLY A 19 -6.46 9.74 5.30
N THR A 20 -5.46 9.06 5.82
CA THR A 20 -5.48 7.61 6.02
C THR A 20 -6.48 7.19 7.12
N ALA A 21 -6.62 7.98 8.18
CA ALA A 21 -7.57 7.71 9.27
C ALA A 21 -9.03 7.83 8.82
N VAL A 22 -9.35 8.83 7.99
CA VAL A 22 -10.70 8.98 7.39
C VAL A 22 -11.03 7.76 6.53
N PHE A 23 -10.08 7.31 5.72
CA PHE A 23 -10.23 6.10 4.90
C PHE A 23 -10.45 4.85 5.75
N TYR A 24 -9.67 4.65 6.81
CA TYR A 24 -9.83 3.53 7.73
C TYR A 24 -11.22 3.52 8.36
N LEU A 25 -11.69 4.66 8.86
CA LEU A 25 -13.03 4.78 9.43
C LEU A 25 -14.13 4.46 8.40
N ALA A 26 -13.99 4.94 7.17
CA ALA A 26 -14.95 4.64 6.11
C ALA A 26 -15.04 3.12 5.85
N ILE A 27 -13.90 2.43 5.74
CA ILE A 27 -13.90 0.97 5.55
C ILE A 27 -14.40 0.22 6.78
N ALA A 28 -14.07 0.66 7.99
CA ALA A 28 -14.59 0.06 9.22
C ALA A 28 -16.12 0.16 9.30
N VAL A 29 -16.70 1.29 8.91
CA VAL A 29 -18.16 1.47 8.83
C VAL A 29 -18.77 0.59 7.75
N ILE A 30 -18.20 0.56 6.55
CA ILE A 30 -18.73 -0.27 5.45
C ILE A 30 -18.66 -1.76 5.82
N SER A 31 -17.53 -2.23 6.35
CA SER A 31 -17.34 -3.62 6.76
C SER A 31 -18.26 -4.05 7.89
N SER A 32 -18.49 -3.18 8.89
CA SER A 32 -19.43 -3.47 9.98
C SER A 32 -20.89 -3.49 9.52
N VAL A 33 -21.31 -2.56 8.65
CA VAL A 33 -22.67 -2.57 8.06
C VAL A 33 -22.90 -3.85 7.25
N ILE A 34 -21.94 -4.24 6.41
CA ILE A 34 -22.03 -5.47 5.62
C ILE A 34 -22.10 -6.70 6.54
N MET A 35 -21.26 -6.76 7.58
CA MET A 35 -21.26 -7.85 8.53
C MET A 35 -22.60 -7.98 9.26
N ILE A 36 -23.16 -6.89 9.76
CA ILE A 36 -24.49 -6.87 10.41
C ILE A 36 -25.59 -7.30 9.43
N SER A 37 -25.56 -6.78 8.19
CA SER A 37 -26.55 -7.15 7.17
C SER A 37 -26.48 -8.64 6.79
N SER A 38 -25.28 -9.22 6.77
CA SER A 38 -25.07 -10.64 6.49
C SER A 38 -25.59 -11.54 7.62
N MET A 39 -25.55 -11.06 8.88
CA MET A 39 -26.14 -11.75 10.02
C MET A 39 -27.67 -11.73 9.98
N SER A 40 -28.28 -10.64 9.52
CA SER A 40 -29.75 -10.50 9.46
C SER A 40 -30.41 -11.21 8.28
N ILE A 41 -29.69 -11.52 7.20
CA ILE A 41 -30.20 -12.20 5.99
C ILE A 41 -30.04 -13.73 6.09
N SER A 42 -29.72 -14.27 7.28
CA SER A 42 -29.30 -15.67 7.47
C SER A 42 -30.39 -16.75 7.34
N ASP A 43 -31.45 -16.53 6.54
CA ASP A 43 -32.35 -17.59 6.08
C ASP A 43 -31.77 -18.31 4.84
N GLN A 44 -31.42 -19.59 5.04
CA GLN A 44 -31.38 -20.67 4.04
C GLN A 44 -30.48 -20.64 2.77
N SER A 45 -29.40 -19.85 2.65
CA SER A 45 -28.44 -20.07 1.55
C SER A 45 -26.97 -20.24 1.97
N THR A 46 -26.33 -21.32 1.53
CA THR A 46 -24.90 -21.69 1.65
C THR A 46 -23.95 -20.68 0.98
N THR A 47 -24.06 -19.40 1.32
CA THR A 47 -23.25 -18.32 0.78
C THR A 47 -22.26 -17.89 1.84
N THR A 48 -21.03 -18.39 1.73
CA THR A 48 -19.87 -17.90 2.50
C THR A 48 -19.55 -16.48 2.05
N VAL A 49 -19.87 -15.48 2.86
CA VAL A 49 -19.46 -14.10 2.60
C VAL A 49 -17.99 -13.98 2.98
N SER A 50 -17.11 -13.92 1.98
CA SER A 50 -15.68 -13.73 2.17
C SER A 50 -15.32 -12.25 2.09
N PHE A 51 -14.87 -11.67 3.21
CA PHE A 51 -14.40 -10.28 3.24
C PHE A 51 -12.88 -10.26 3.15
N SER A 52 -12.34 -9.87 1.99
CA SER A 52 -10.89 -9.90 1.72
C SER A 52 -10.36 -8.69 0.93
N ALA A 53 -11.02 -7.54 1.05
CA ALA A 53 -10.68 -6.37 0.26
C ALA A 53 -9.81 -5.33 1.00
N TYR A 54 -9.66 -5.43 2.33
CA TYR A 54 -9.01 -4.38 3.13
C TYR A 54 -7.56 -4.13 2.71
N GLY A 55 -6.71 -5.16 2.72
CA GLY A 55 -5.28 -5.00 2.46
C GLY A 55 -4.99 -4.37 1.09
N PHE A 56 -5.74 -4.77 0.06
CA PHE A 56 -5.61 -4.21 -1.28
C PHE A 56 -6.16 -2.78 -1.37
N ALA A 57 -7.34 -2.51 -0.79
CA ALA A 57 -7.91 -1.16 -0.77
C ALA A 57 -7.00 -0.17 -0.03
N ALA A 58 -6.43 -0.58 1.09
CA ALA A 58 -5.47 0.21 1.85
C ALA A 58 -4.17 0.48 1.09
N ALA A 59 -3.66 -0.51 0.33
CA ALA A 59 -2.53 -0.31 -0.57
C ALA A 59 -2.82 0.73 -1.67
N VAL A 60 -4.02 0.67 -2.28
CA VAL A 60 -4.46 1.64 -3.29
C VAL A 60 -4.63 3.04 -2.68
N CYS A 61 -5.19 3.15 -1.48
CA CYS A 61 -5.31 4.43 -0.79
C CYS A 61 -3.93 5.07 -0.56
N LEU A 62 -2.97 4.30 -0.05
CA LEU A 62 -1.60 4.81 0.16
C LEU A 62 -0.87 5.11 -1.14
N PHE A 63 -1.14 4.38 -2.21
CA PHE A 63 -0.68 4.77 -3.55
C PHE A 63 -1.19 6.16 -3.94
N VAL A 64 -2.50 6.42 -3.81
CA VAL A 64 -3.09 7.74 -4.12
C VAL A 64 -2.52 8.83 -3.21
N MET A 65 -2.36 8.55 -1.91
CA MET A 65 -1.72 9.48 -0.98
C MET A 65 -0.29 9.81 -1.42
N GLY A 66 0.53 8.81 -1.76
CA GLY A 66 1.87 9.03 -2.29
C GLY A 66 1.91 9.83 -3.60
N VAL A 67 0.89 9.70 -4.46
CA VAL A 67 0.78 10.54 -5.68
C VAL A 67 0.57 12.02 -5.32
N THR A 68 -0.23 12.30 -4.28
CA THR A 68 -0.65 13.66 -3.93
C THR A 68 0.34 14.37 -2.99
N SER A 69 0.86 13.70 -1.97
CA SER A 69 1.65 14.31 -0.88
C SER A 69 3.02 14.81 -1.33
N ILE A 70 3.74 14.03 -2.14
CA ILE A 70 5.15 14.31 -2.45
C ILE A 70 5.38 15.70 -3.06
N ARG A 71 4.44 16.19 -3.89
CA ARG A 71 4.56 17.49 -4.56
C ARG A 71 4.12 18.66 -3.69
N SER A 72 3.11 18.50 -2.84
CA SER A 72 2.73 19.54 -1.88
C SER A 72 3.83 19.71 -0.84
N ASP A 73 4.33 18.60 -0.33
CA ASP A 73 5.19 18.58 0.84
C ASP A 73 6.60 19.03 0.49
N LEU A 74 7.09 18.67 -0.70
CA LEU A 74 8.36 19.20 -1.20
C LEU A 74 8.31 20.73 -1.38
N ARG A 75 7.21 21.29 -1.90
CA ARG A 75 7.07 22.74 -2.08
C ARG A 75 7.03 23.46 -0.74
N LEU A 76 6.27 22.94 0.22
CA LEU A 76 6.15 23.49 1.55
C LEU A 76 7.48 23.44 2.32
N CYS A 77 8.18 22.30 2.30
CA CYS A 77 9.50 22.17 2.94
C CYS A 77 10.52 23.15 2.36
N LEU A 78 10.49 23.40 1.04
CA LEU A 78 11.39 24.37 0.41
C LEU A 78 11.09 25.82 0.82
N GLN A 79 9.82 26.16 1.03
CA GLN A 79 9.43 27.48 1.57
C GLN A 79 9.95 27.70 2.99
N PHE A 80 9.99 26.65 3.81
CA PHE A 80 10.57 26.68 5.16
C PHE A 80 12.11 26.56 5.19
N GLY A 81 12.79 26.64 4.05
CA GLY A 81 14.25 26.56 3.96
C GLY A 81 14.83 25.17 4.24
N VAL A 82 14.00 24.12 4.22
CA VAL A 82 14.44 22.74 4.43
C VAL A 82 15.07 22.20 3.14
N SER A 83 16.21 21.51 3.28
CA SER A 83 16.89 20.92 2.14
C SER A 83 16.05 19.81 1.49
N ARG A 84 16.17 19.63 0.16
CA ARG A 84 15.50 18.55 -0.58
C ARG A 84 15.80 17.16 -0.03
N ARG A 85 17.03 16.95 0.46
CA ARG A 85 17.47 15.69 1.08
C ARG A 85 16.63 15.39 2.32
N THR A 86 16.52 16.39 3.19
CA THR A 86 15.79 16.28 4.46
C THR A 86 14.30 16.05 4.22
N ALA A 87 13.70 16.80 3.28
CA ALA A 87 12.28 16.68 2.94
C ALA A 87 11.92 15.31 2.35
N PHE A 88 12.81 14.73 1.53
CA PHE A 88 12.58 13.40 0.98
C PHE A 88 12.73 12.29 2.03
N ILE A 89 13.72 12.39 2.92
CA ILE A 89 13.90 11.41 3.99
C ILE A 89 12.75 11.47 5.00
N SER A 90 12.27 12.67 5.33
CA SER A 90 11.11 12.82 6.23
C SER A 90 9.83 12.24 5.62
N GLU A 91 9.66 12.38 4.30
CA GLU A 91 8.52 11.81 3.57
C GLU A 91 8.61 10.28 3.46
N LEU A 92 9.81 9.73 3.27
CA LEU A 92 10.02 8.27 3.30
C LEU A 92 9.69 7.69 4.68
N LEU A 93 10.10 8.40 5.75
CA LEU A 93 9.83 8.00 7.13
C LEU A 93 8.33 8.11 7.46
N SER A 94 7.66 9.19 7.03
CA SER A 94 6.21 9.36 7.24
C SER A 94 5.42 8.27 6.52
N ALA A 95 5.77 7.94 5.27
CA ALA A 95 5.17 6.85 4.52
C ALA A 95 5.36 5.49 5.21
N ALA A 96 6.56 5.21 5.72
CA ALA A 96 6.83 3.99 6.47
C ALA A 96 5.98 3.91 7.75
N CYS A 97 5.94 4.98 8.55
CA CYS A 97 5.14 5.03 9.77
C CYS A 97 3.65 4.86 9.50
N VAL A 98 3.08 5.55 8.51
CA VAL A 98 1.66 5.44 8.18
C VAL A 98 1.31 4.05 7.66
N SER A 99 2.17 3.43 6.83
CA SER A 99 1.95 2.06 6.35
C SER A 99 1.93 1.04 7.51
N ALA A 100 2.81 1.20 8.50
CA ALA A 100 2.84 0.34 9.67
C ALA A 100 1.59 0.52 10.55
N VAL A 101 1.16 1.76 10.78
CA VAL A 101 -0.06 2.07 11.55
C VAL A 101 -1.30 1.51 10.85
N LEU A 102 -1.41 1.66 9.53
CA LEU A 102 -2.56 1.17 8.77
C LEU A 102 -2.60 -0.36 8.68
N ALA A 103 -1.45 -1.02 8.59
CA ALA A 103 -1.36 -2.47 8.66
C ALA A 103 -1.78 -2.99 10.05
N ALA A 104 -1.30 -2.38 11.13
CA ALA A 104 -1.71 -2.72 12.49
C ALA A 104 -3.21 -2.51 12.72
N ALA A 105 -3.77 -1.40 12.23
CA ALA A 105 -5.20 -1.13 12.29
C ALA A 105 -6.02 -2.17 11.50
N GLY A 106 -5.52 -2.60 10.34
CA GLY A 106 -6.11 -3.66 9.54
C GLY A 106 -6.19 -5.01 10.25
N GLU A 107 -5.11 -5.39 10.93
CA GLU A 107 -5.09 -6.62 11.75
C GLU A 107 -6.03 -6.52 12.94
N LEU A 108 -6.11 -5.37 13.61
CA LEU A 108 -7.06 -5.17 14.70
C LEU A 108 -8.51 -5.33 14.22
N MET A 109 -8.83 -4.80 13.04
CA MET A 109 -10.14 -4.95 12.42
C MET A 109 -10.42 -6.43 12.07
N THR A 110 -9.43 -7.11 11.49
CA THR A 110 -9.55 -8.53 11.10
C THR A 110 -9.69 -9.42 12.34
N GLY A 111 -8.88 -9.21 13.37
CA GLY A 111 -8.97 -9.91 14.65
C GLY A 111 -10.31 -9.68 15.35
N ALA A 112 -10.79 -8.43 15.39
CA ALA A 112 -12.12 -8.11 15.93
C ALA A 112 -13.24 -8.84 15.15
N SER A 113 -13.15 -8.88 13.82
CA SER A 113 -14.14 -9.59 13.00
C SER A 113 -14.13 -11.11 13.23
N GLN A 114 -12.95 -11.71 13.46
CA GLN A 114 -12.81 -13.13 13.77
C GLN A 114 -13.36 -13.47 15.15
N LEU A 115 -13.18 -12.60 16.15
CA LEU A 115 -13.76 -12.77 17.49
C LEU A 115 -15.30 -12.74 17.47
N LEU A 116 -15.88 -11.79 16.73
CA LEU A 116 -17.34 -11.69 16.60
C LEU A 116 -17.95 -12.87 15.81
N THR A 117 -17.13 -13.56 15.03
CA THR A 117 -17.52 -14.68 14.18
C THR A 117 -17.22 -16.05 14.80
N ALA A 118 -16.51 -16.10 15.94
CA ALA A 118 -15.94 -17.31 16.54
C ALA A 118 -16.95 -18.44 16.89
N GLY A 119 -18.26 -18.16 16.86
CA GLY A 119 -19.32 -19.14 17.07
C GLY A 119 -20.03 -19.66 15.80
N ASN A 120 -19.72 -19.14 14.60
CA ASN A 120 -20.44 -19.47 13.37
C ASN A 120 -19.50 -19.96 12.26
N PRO A 121 -19.54 -21.24 11.85
CA PRO A 121 -18.71 -21.80 10.78
C PRO A 121 -19.07 -21.31 9.36
N ARG A 122 -19.87 -20.23 9.25
CA ARG A 122 -20.45 -19.73 7.99
C ARG A 122 -19.85 -18.40 7.52
N TYR A 123 -19.18 -17.65 8.39
CA TYR A 123 -18.53 -16.39 8.01
C TYR A 123 -17.02 -16.57 7.98
N PHE A 124 -16.40 -16.09 6.90
CA PHE A 124 -14.96 -16.24 6.66
C PHE A 124 -14.38 -14.86 6.31
N THR A 125 -13.75 -14.19 7.26
CA THR A 125 -12.94 -13.00 6.97
C THR A 125 -11.55 -13.47 6.59
N ALA A 126 -11.18 -13.29 5.32
CA ALA A 126 -9.89 -13.71 4.80
C ALA A 126 -9.00 -12.48 4.63
N ASP A 127 -7.85 -12.44 5.29
CA ASP A 127 -6.83 -11.46 4.94
C ASP A 127 -6.07 -11.88 3.66
N LEU A 128 -5.42 -10.93 2.98
CA LEU A 128 -4.52 -11.20 1.85
C LEU A 128 -3.47 -12.26 2.24
N TYR A 129 -2.96 -12.19 3.46
CA TYR A 129 -2.04 -13.19 4.01
C TYR A 129 -2.66 -14.59 4.10
N GLN A 130 -3.92 -14.70 4.56
CA GLN A 130 -4.63 -15.98 4.61
C GLN A 130 -4.87 -16.54 3.22
N LEU A 131 -5.26 -15.70 2.26
CA LEU A 131 -5.46 -16.10 0.86
C LEU A 131 -4.17 -16.60 0.20
N LEU A 132 -3.03 -15.97 0.51
CA LEU A 132 -1.76 -16.26 -0.17
C LEU A 132 -1.02 -17.46 0.43
N PHE A 133 -1.03 -17.64 1.76
CA PHE A 133 -0.15 -18.59 2.45
C PHE A 133 -0.85 -19.70 3.23
N LEU A 134 -2.05 -19.46 3.77
CA LEU A 134 -2.74 -20.43 4.63
C LEU A 134 -3.88 -21.18 3.91
N GLY A 135 -4.36 -20.63 2.79
CA GLY A 135 -5.55 -21.10 2.10
C GLY A 135 -6.84 -20.61 2.77
N ALA A 136 -7.91 -20.49 1.98
CA ALA A 136 -9.20 -19.91 2.38
C ALA A 136 -10.01 -20.73 3.42
N HIS A 137 -9.37 -21.65 4.16
CA HIS A 137 -10.06 -22.58 5.08
C HIS A 137 -9.66 -22.44 6.56
N LYS A 138 -8.65 -21.65 6.90
CA LYS A 138 -8.29 -21.40 8.32
C LYS A 138 -9.04 -20.19 8.87
N MET A 139 -10.11 -20.46 9.63
CA MET A 139 -10.99 -19.44 10.23
C MET A 139 -10.34 -18.57 11.31
N THR A 140 -9.31 -19.07 12.00
CA THR A 140 -8.65 -18.36 13.09
C THR A 140 -7.15 -18.30 12.88
N LEU A 141 -6.58 -17.12 13.07
CA LEU A 141 -5.13 -16.90 13.03
C LEU A 141 -4.54 -17.01 14.44
N SER A 142 -3.34 -17.59 14.53
CA SER A 142 -2.53 -17.47 15.74
C SER A 142 -1.98 -16.04 15.88
N PHE A 143 -1.69 -15.59 17.10
CA PHE A 143 -1.07 -14.28 17.35
C PHE A 143 0.19 -14.04 16.49
N GLY A 144 1.05 -15.05 16.34
CA GLY A 144 2.24 -14.95 15.48
C GLY A 144 1.91 -14.75 14.00
N GLN A 145 0.78 -15.28 13.54
CA GLN A 145 0.33 -15.14 12.15
C GLN A 145 -0.30 -13.78 11.89
N HIS A 146 -0.94 -13.16 12.89
CA HIS A 146 -1.38 -11.76 12.80
C HIS A 146 -0.20 -10.79 12.65
N ILE A 147 0.89 -11.01 13.39
CA ILE A 147 2.11 -10.22 13.22
C ILE A 147 2.67 -10.39 11.81
N GLN A 148 2.70 -11.62 11.31
CA GLN A 148 3.19 -11.91 9.97
C GLN A 148 2.32 -11.29 8.87
N SER A 149 1.00 -11.31 9.06
CA SER A 149 0.04 -10.64 8.19
C SER A 149 0.22 -9.12 8.21
N ALA A 150 0.39 -8.50 9.38
CA ALA A 150 0.70 -7.07 9.51
C ALA A 150 1.98 -6.70 8.75
N MET A 151 3.04 -7.52 8.86
CA MET A 151 4.31 -7.27 8.17
C MET A 151 4.17 -7.33 6.65
N VAL A 152 3.42 -8.32 6.14
CA VAL A 152 3.13 -8.46 4.71
C VAL A 152 2.34 -7.25 4.20
N ASN A 153 1.26 -6.90 4.89
CA ASN A 153 0.41 -5.76 4.54
C ASN A 153 1.19 -4.44 4.60
N ALA A 154 2.01 -4.21 5.63
CA ALA A 154 2.86 -3.02 5.74
C ALA A 154 3.86 -2.91 4.58
N GLY A 155 4.50 -4.03 4.18
CA GLY A 155 5.45 -4.06 3.07
C GLY A 155 4.80 -3.69 1.73
N ILE A 156 3.63 -4.27 1.43
CA ILE A 156 2.85 -3.94 0.22
C ILE A 156 2.45 -2.46 0.24
N MET A 157 1.86 -2.00 1.34
CA MET A 157 1.38 -0.63 1.50
C MET A 157 2.49 0.40 1.33
N PHE A 158 3.67 0.15 1.91
CA PHE A 158 4.83 1.01 1.78
C PHE A 158 5.33 1.08 0.32
N ALA A 159 5.44 -0.07 -0.36
CA ALA A 159 5.86 -0.12 -1.75
C ALA A 159 4.86 0.58 -2.68
N PHE A 160 3.55 0.43 -2.44
CA PHE A 160 2.51 1.13 -3.19
C PHE A 160 2.57 2.64 -2.99
N CYS A 161 2.80 3.11 -1.75
CA CYS A 161 3.00 4.53 -1.48
C CYS A 161 4.18 5.09 -2.30
N LEU A 162 5.30 4.39 -2.33
CA LEU A 162 6.49 4.79 -3.09
C LEU A 162 6.30 4.71 -4.61
N ALA A 163 5.51 3.75 -5.09
CA ALA A 163 5.11 3.69 -6.49
C ALA A 163 4.23 4.90 -6.85
N GLY A 164 3.33 5.32 -5.96
CA GLY A 164 2.55 6.55 -6.12
C GLY A 164 3.44 7.79 -6.22
N MET A 165 4.41 7.91 -5.31
CA MET A 165 5.41 9.00 -5.37
C MET A 165 6.20 8.98 -6.69
N PHE A 166 6.56 7.79 -7.17
CA PHE A 166 7.25 7.61 -8.45
C PHE A 166 6.44 8.16 -9.63
N PHE A 167 5.17 7.78 -9.77
CA PHE A 167 4.33 8.31 -10.85
C PHE A 167 4.17 9.83 -10.75
N SER A 168 3.97 10.37 -9.54
CA SER A 168 3.85 11.81 -9.33
C SER A 168 5.09 12.57 -9.79
N LEU A 169 6.29 12.09 -9.44
CA LEU A 169 7.55 12.70 -9.84
C LEU A 169 7.87 12.48 -11.32
N LEU A 170 7.52 11.32 -11.88
CA LEU A 170 7.68 11.00 -13.30
C LEU A 170 6.87 11.98 -14.16
N PHE A 171 5.56 12.11 -13.89
CA PHE A 171 4.69 13.01 -14.63
C PHE A 171 5.02 14.49 -14.41
N TRP A 172 5.62 14.84 -13.27
CA TRP A 172 6.10 16.20 -13.04
C TRP A 172 7.27 16.59 -13.93
N ARG A 173 8.11 15.63 -14.34
CA ARG A 173 9.29 15.89 -15.19
C ARG A 173 9.02 15.72 -16.68
N LEU A 174 7.96 15.02 -17.05
CA LEU A 174 7.70 14.66 -18.43
C LEU A 174 7.10 15.84 -19.23
N ASN A 175 7.59 16.05 -20.44
CA ASN A 175 6.98 16.99 -21.40
C ASN A 175 5.68 16.38 -21.96
N ARG A 176 4.75 17.22 -22.42
CA ARG A 176 3.43 16.80 -22.98
C ARG A 176 3.47 15.53 -23.86
N PRO A 177 4.34 15.38 -24.88
CA PRO A 177 4.34 14.17 -25.71
C PRO A 177 4.75 12.92 -24.93
N TRP A 178 5.73 13.03 -24.05
CA TRP A 178 6.19 11.92 -23.23
C TRP A 178 5.18 11.55 -22.13
N THR A 179 4.41 12.51 -21.62
CA THR A 179 3.27 12.25 -20.71
C THR A 179 2.27 11.29 -21.33
N VAL A 180 1.91 11.52 -22.60
CA VAL A 180 0.97 10.65 -23.34
C VAL A 180 1.56 9.26 -23.53
N VAL A 181 2.83 9.18 -23.93
CA VAL A 181 3.53 7.88 -24.09
C VAL A 181 3.54 7.12 -22.76
N ALA A 182 3.96 7.74 -21.66
CA ALA A 182 3.98 7.11 -20.35
C ALA A 182 2.59 6.67 -19.88
N ALA A 183 1.55 7.47 -20.14
CA ALA A 183 0.17 7.13 -19.80
C ALA A 183 -0.34 5.91 -20.57
N ILE A 184 -0.03 5.79 -21.87
CA ILE A 184 -0.39 4.63 -22.71
C ILE A 184 0.44 3.39 -22.33
N SER A 185 1.71 3.58 -21.94
CA SER A 185 2.57 2.48 -21.50
C SER A 185 2.05 1.80 -20.24
N ILE A 186 1.35 2.49 -19.34
CA ILE A 186 0.85 1.87 -18.09
C ILE A 186 -0.17 0.75 -18.37
N PRO A 187 -1.30 0.98 -19.10
CA PRO A 187 -2.21 -0.09 -19.48
C PRO A 187 -1.55 -1.18 -20.33
N LEU A 188 -0.64 -0.79 -21.23
CA LEU A 188 0.09 -1.73 -22.07
C LEU A 188 1.02 -2.63 -21.25
N LEU A 189 1.66 -2.12 -20.21
CA LEU A 189 2.50 -2.94 -19.33
C LEU A 189 1.64 -3.89 -18.49
N ILE A 190 0.52 -3.42 -17.95
CA ILE A 190 -0.37 -4.24 -17.12
C ILE A 190 -0.96 -5.42 -17.92
N ASN A 191 -1.38 -5.19 -19.17
CA ASN A 191 -2.05 -6.22 -19.98
C ASN A 191 -1.10 -6.92 -20.96
N GLY A 192 -0.16 -6.18 -21.55
CA GLY A 192 0.73 -6.68 -22.58
C GLY A 192 1.87 -7.52 -22.06
N VAL A 193 2.42 -7.22 -20.87
CA VAL A 193 3.52 -8.03 -20.29
C VAL A 193 3.08 -9.47 -20.00
N PRO A 194 1.92 -9.74 -19.35
CA PRO A 194 1.45 -11.11 -19.15
C PRO A 194 1.28 -11.89 -20.47
N ILE A 195 0.76 -11.23 -21.51
CA ILE A 195 0.57 -11.84 -22.83
C ILE A 195 1.92 -12.13 -23.50
N LEU A 196 2.88 -11.21 -23.41
CA LEU A 196 4.22 -11.38 -23.97
C LEU A 196 4.95 -12.53 -23.27
N VAL A 197 4.89 -12.56 -21.94
CA VAL A 197 5.45 -13.61 -21.10
C VAL A 197 4.89 -14.98 -21.49
N TYR A 198 3.57 -15.07 -21.65
CA TYR A 198 2.91 -16.30 -22.09
C TYR A 198 3.39 -16.75 -23.48
N LYS A 199 3.56 -15.80 -24.42
CA LYS A 199 4.02 -16.10 -25.78
C LYS A 199 5.51 -16.48 -25.86
N ILE A 200 6.37 -15.88 -25.03
CA ILE A 200 7.82 -16.14 -25.02
C ILE A 200 8.14 -17.46 -24.29
N GLY A 201 7.18 -18.02 -23.53
CA GLY A 201 7.38 -19.28 -22.81
C GLY A 201 8.33 -19.14 -21.61
N VAL A 202 8.50 -17.93 -21.08
CA VAL A 202 9.30 -17.71 -19.87
C VAL A 202 8.51 -18.24 -18.68
N ASP A 203 9.04 -19.27 -18.03
CA ASP A 203 8.43 -19.81 -16.81
C ASP A 203 8.71 -18.91 -15.61
N PHE A 204 7.68 -18.19 -15.15
CA PHE A 204 7.70 -17.41 -13.91
C PHE A 204 7.41 -18.25 -12.67
N ARG A 205 7.01 -19.52 -12.85
CA ARG A 205 6.73 -20.47 -11.78
C ARG A 205 7.84 -20.55 -10.72
N PRO A 206 9.15 -20.68 -11.05
CA PRO A 206 10.21 -20.74 -10.04
C PRO A 206 10.31 -19.46 -9.21
N PHE A 207 10.14 -18.30 -9.85
CA PHE A 207 10.13 -17.01 -9.16
C PHE A 207 8.91 -16.89 -8.24
N LEU A 208 7.72 -17.26 -8.74
CA LEU A 208 6.48 -17.20 -7.98
C LEU A 208 6.48 -18.22 -6.82
N SER A 209 7.05 -19.42 -7.02
CA SER A 209 7.21 -20.41 -5.95
C SER A 209 8.19 -19.95 -4.88
N TRP A 210 9.27 -19.25 -5.27
CA TRP A 210 10.18 -18.64 -4.29
C TRP A 210 9.48 -17.52 -3.52
N LEU A 211 8.74 -16.66 -4.22
CA LEU A 211 8.01 -15.54 -3.64
C LEU A 211 6.93 -15.99 -2.65
N LEU A 212 6.23 -17.09 -2.97
CA LEU A 212 5.15 -17.68 -2.15
C LEU A 212 5.65 -18.74 -1.16
N SER A 213 6.94 -19.09 -1.17
CA SER A 213 7.49 -20.12 -0.27
C SER A 213 7.42 -19.73 1.20
N SER A 214 7.60 -18.45 1.49
CA SER A 214 7.61 -17.91 2.84
C SER A 214 7.12 -16.46 2.85
N PRO A 215 6.33 -16.05 3.84
CA PRO A 215 5.90 -14.67 3.96
C PRO A 215 7.08 -13.70 4.16
N PHE A 216 8.21 -14.16 4.68
CA PHE A 216 9.41 -13.35 4.78
C PHE A 216 10.06 -13.07 3.41
N CYS A 217 10.06 -14.04 2.50
CA CYS A 217 10.53 -13.85 1.12
C CYS A 217 9.64 -12.81 0.40
N PHE A 218 8.33 -12.88 0.64
CA PHE A 218 7.37 -11.93 0.10
C PHE A 218 7.59 -10.51 0.63
N VAL A 219 7.74 -10.34 1.94
CA VAL A 219 8.06 -9.03 2.56
C VAL A 219 9.38 -8.50 2.02
N LEU A 220 10.41 -9.35 1.92
CA LEU A 220 11.72 -8.97 1.40
C LEU A 220 11.62 -8.46 -0.05
N PHE A 221 10.86 -9.14 -0.91
CA PHE A 221 10.64 -8.68 -2.28
C PHE A 221 10.02 -7.27 -2.32
N TRP A 222 8.97 -7.01 -1.53
CA TRP A 222 8.33 -5.70 -1.48
C TRP A 222 9.24 -4.61 -0.88
N LEU A 223 10.06 -4.96 0.11
CA LEU A 223 11.07 -4.03 0.67
C LEU A 223 12.18 -3.72 -0.32
N LEU A 224 12.65 -4.70 -1.10
CA LEU A 224 13.62 -4.47 -2.16
C LEU A 224 13.04 -3.58 -3.26
N LEU A 225 11.79 -3.83 -3.65
CA LEU A 225 11.08 -2.98 -4.62
C LEU A 225 10.91 -1.56 -4.08
N ALA A 226 10.51 -1.40 -2.82
CA ALA A 226 10.42 -0.12 -2.14
C ALA A 226 11.78 0.60 -2.10
N GLY A 227 12.87 -0.10 -1.79
CA GLY A 227 14.23 0.43 -1.81
C GLY A 227 14.63 0.93 -3.20
N LEU A 228 14.38 0.13 -4.23
CA LEU A 228 14.64 0.50 -5.63
C LEU A 228 13.82 1.73 -6.04
N LEU A 229 12.53 1.76 -5.74
CA LEU A 229 11.66 2.92 -6.01
C LEU A 229 12.13 4.15 -5.24
N SER A 230 12.58 4.01 -3.99
CA SER A 230 13.11 5.12 -3.20
C SER A 230 14.37 5.72 -3.83
N VAL A 231 15.28 4.89 -4.33
CA VAL A 231 16.48 5.35 -5.05
C VAL A 231 16.10 6.07 -6.34
N ILE A 232 15.15 5.53 -7.11
CA ILE A 232 14.68 6.17 -8.35
C ILE A 232 14.00 7.51 -8.03
N ASN A 233 13.12 7.54 -7.02
CA ASN A 233 12.44 8.75 -6.57
C ASN A 233 13.45 9.82 -6.14
N TRP A 234 14.49 9.42 -5.42
CA TRP A 234 15.59 10.31 -5.06
C TRP A 234 16.33 10.87 -6.28
N LEU A 235 16.64 10.04 -7.28
CA LEU A 235 17.31 10.46 -8.51
C LEU A 235 16.45 11.43 -9.34
N LEU A 236 15.14 11.18 -9.41
CA LEU A 236 14.18 12.08 -10.06
C LEU A 236 14.13 13.45 -9.37
N LEU A 237 14.15 13.45 -8.04
CA LEU A 237 14.04 14.66 -7.22
C LEU A 237 15.34 15.48 -7.24
N ARG A 238 16.52 14.83 -7.32
CA ARG A 238 17.83 15.52 -7.45
C ARG A 238 17.94 16.30 -8.75
N ARG A 239 17.36 15.79 -9.85
CA ARG A 239 17.43 16.41 -11.19
C ARG A 239 16.23 17.30 -11.53
N ALA A 240 15.32 17.53 -10.59
CA ALA A 240 14.15 18.39 -10.82
C ALA A 240 14.52 19.88 -10.72
N ASN A 241 14.35 20.60 -11.83
CA ASN A 241 14.34 22.07 -11.83
C ASN A 241 13.00 22.52 -11.27
N ILE A 242 13.00 23.00 -10.03
CA ILE A 242 11.81 23.51 -9.36
C ILE A 242 11.57 24.90 -9.94
N LYS A 243 10.74 24.99 -10.98
CA LYS A 243 10.23 26.28 -11.42
C LYS A 243 9.39 26.84 -10.28
N ALA A 244 9.70 28.05 -9.85
CA ALA A 244 8.83 28.81 -8.96
C ALA A 244 7.43 28.88 -9.56
N ALA A 245 6.40 28.75 -8.72
CA ALA A 245 5.02 28.93 -9.16
C ALA A 245 4.91 30.31 -9.82
N LYS A 246 4.37 30.33 -11.03
CA LYS A 246 4.01 31.56 -11.73
C LYS A 246 2.60 31.94 -11.33
#